data_AF-A0A6C0D3S5-F1
#
_entry.id   AF-A0A6C0D3S5-F1
#
_cell.length_a   1.000
_cell.length_b   1.000
_cell.length_c   1.000
_cell.angle_alpha   90.00
_cell.angle_beta   90.00
_cell.angle_gamma   90.00
#
_symmetry.space_group_name_H-M   'P 1'
#
loop_
_entity.id
_entity.type
_entity.pdbx_description
1 polymer ?
#
loop_
_entity_poly.entity_id
_entity_poly.type
_entity_poly.pdbx_seq_one_letter_code
_entity_poly.pdbx_strand_id
1 'polypeptide(L)'
;MNPTTRFILNYGLPECKNCVYFIPDESEKYKYPLGRCKLYGVKNLVSGIIRHEYADHCRQSKNQCSITALHYEAINEQDNTNLDSTKKLNDEDSNK
;
A
#
# COMPACT_ATOMS: atom_id res chain seq x y z
N MET A 1 30.15 -5.73 14.77
CA MET A 1 28.68 -5.61 14.59
C MET A 1 28.22 -4.34 15.31
N ASN A 2 27.49 -3.45 14.62
CA ASN A 2 27.07 -2.14 15.16
C ASN A 2 25.90 -2.33 16.17
N PRO A 3 25.99 -1.84 17.42
CA PRO A 3 25.04 -2.15 18.50
C PRO A 3 23.58 -1.75 18.24
N THR A 4 23.30 -0.89 17.27
CA THR A 4 21.96 -0.41 16.90
C THR A 4 21.09 -1.43 16.15
N THR A 5 21.61 -2.59 15.74
CA THR A 5 20.86 -3.60 14.97
C THR A 5 20.17 -4.66 15.82
N ARG A 6 20.31 -4.64 17.15
CA ARG A 6 19.82 -5.72 18.03
C ARG A 6 18.30 -5.76 18.26
N PHE A 7 17.57 -4.73 17.85
CA PHE A 7 16.11 -4.64 18.07
C PHE A 7 15.28 -4.61 16.78
N ILE A 8 15.92 -4.70 15.60
CA ILE A 8 15.25 -4.66 14.31
C ILE A 8 15.23 -6.07 13.70
N LEU A 9 14.04 -6.65 13.58
CA LEU A 9 13.85 -7.90 12.84
C LEU A 9 13.85 -7.60 11.33
N ASN A 10 14.37 -8.54 10.54
CA ASN A 10 14.41 -8.47 9.07
C ASN A 10 15.18 -7.26 8.51
N TYR A 11 16.17 -6.77 9.27
CA TYR A 11 17.08 -5.73 8.81
C TYR A 11 17.73 -6.15 7.48
N GLY A 12 17.60 -5.30 6.45
CA GLY A 12 18.07 -5.57 5.08
C GLY A 12 16.98 -5.97 4.09
N LEU A 13 15.74 -6.19 4.52
CA LEU A 13 14.60 -6.39 3.62
C LEU A 13 13.88 -5.08 3.29
N PRO A 14 13.28 -4.95 2.09
CA PRO A 14 12.57 -3.74 1.71
C PRO A 14 11.27 -3.57 2.50
N GLU A 15 10.98 -2.34 2.91
CA GLU A 15 9.72 -1.97 3.58
C GLU A 15 8.55 -1.97 2.59
N CYS A 16 7.40 -2.51 3.02
CA CYS A 16 6.20 -2.55 2.18
C CYS A 16 5.74 -1.16 1.73
N LYS A 17 5.93 -0.10 2.52
CA LYS A 17 5.53 1.27 2.17
C LYS A 17 6.23 1.82 0.91
N ASN A 18 7.39 1.25 0.58
CA ASN A 18 8.18 1.63 -0.59
C ASN A 18 7.85 0.77 -1.82
N CYS A 19 6.78 -0.02 -1.77
CA CYS A 19 6.36 -0.90 -2.86
C CYS A 19 5.23 -0.27 -3.68
N VAL A 20 5.24 -0.41 -5.00
CA VAL A 20 4.18 0.09 -5.92
C VAL A 20 2.79 -0.47 -5.60
N TYR A 21 2.75 -1.66 -5.00
CA TYR A 21 1.54 -2.35 -4.59
C TYR A 21 1.03 -1.93 -3.21
N PHE A 22 1.69 -1.00 -2.53
CA PHE A 22 1.23 -0.50 -1.25
C PHE A 22 0.04 0.46 -1.43
N ILE A 23 -0.94 0.31 -0.55
CA ILE A 23 -2.06 1.25 -0.38
C ILE A 23 -1.87 1.89 0.99
N PRO A 24 -1.56 3.20 1.08
CA PRO A 24 -1.50 3.87 2.36
C PRO A 24 -2.89 3.87 3.03
N ASP A 25 -2.91 3.71 4.35
CA ASP A 25 -4.12 3.99 5.14
C ASP A 25 -4.14 5.49 5.43
N GLU A 26 -5.11 6.19 4.86
CA GLU A 26 -5.28 7.65 5.02
C GLU A 26 -5.97 8.02 6.34
N SER A 27 -6.32 7.04 7.18
CA SER A 27 -6.97 7.36 8.45
C SER A 27 -6.00 8.06 9.43
N GLU A 28 -6.24 9.34 9.66
CA GLU A 28 -5.50 10.16 10.65
C GLU A 28 -5.53 9.59 12.08
N LYS A 29 -6.43 8.63 12.33
CA LYS A 29 -6.68 8.05 13.65
C LYS A 29 -5.54 7.14 14.14
N TYR A 30 -4.73 6.58 13.25
CA TYR A 30 -3.64 5.67 13.62
C TYR A 30 -2.30 6.21 13.13
N LYS A 31 -1.42 6.60 14.07
CA LYS A 31 -0.05 7.08 13.80
C LYS A 31 0.90 6.02 13.20
N TYR A 32 0.38 4.84 12.87
CA TYR A 32 1.15 3.76 12.28
C TYR A 32 0.69 3.60 10.82
N PRO A 33 1.61 3.58 9.84
CA PRO A 33 1.28 3.36 8.45
C PRO A 33 0.88 1.89 8.24
N LEU A 34 -0.30 1.51 8.71
CA LEU A 34 -0.91 0.20 8.48
C LEU A 34 -1.48 0.17 7.05
N GLY A 35 -0.60 0.12 6.05
CA GLY A 35 -1.06 0.02 4.67
C GLY A 35 -1.49 -1.38 4.28
N ARG A 36 -2.21 -1.45 3.16
CA ARG A 36 -2.70 -2.68 2.54
C ARG A 36 -1.89 -3.01 1.29
N CYS A 37 -2.02 -4.23 0.78
CA CYS A 37 -1.40 -4.66 -0.47
C CYS A 37 -2.44 -4.78 -1.59
N LYS A 38 -2.21 -4.13 -2.74
CA LYS A 38 -3.08 -4.19 -3.94
C LYS A 38 -3.19 -5.60 -4.53
N LEU A 39 -2.19 -6.46 -4.33
CA LEU A 39 -2.14 -7.79 -4.91
C LEU A 39 -3.04 -8.80 -4.21
N TYR A 40 -3.34 -8.59 -2.93
CA TYR A 40 -3.98 -9.61 -2.08
C TYR A 40 -5.20 -9.05 -1.38
N GLY A 41 -6.26 -9.86 -1.34
CA GLY A 41 -7.49 -9.50 -0.67
C GLY A 41 -8.64 -10.43 -1.03
N VAL A 42 -9.83 -10.06 -0.56
CA VAL A 42 -11.07 -10.79 -0.85
C VAL A 42 -12.04 -9.84 -1.54
N LYS A 43 -12.52 -10.24 -2.72
CA LYS A 43 -13.59 -9.54 -3.44
C LYS A 43 -14.94 -10.12 -3.05
N ASN A 44 -15.85 -9.28 -2.59
CA ASN A 44 -17.26 -9.63 -2.53
C ASN A 44 -17.85 -9.48 -3.93
N LEU A 45 -18.34 -10.59 -4.52
CA LEU A 45 -18.87 -10.59 -5.89
C LEU A 45 -20.20 -9.84 -6.01
N VAL A 46 -21.03 -9.85 -4.97
CA VAL A 46 -22.36 -9.21 -4.99
C VAL A 46 -22.23 -7.69 -4.90
N SER A 47 -21.38 -7.18 -4.00
CA SER A 47 -21.18 -5.74 -3.84
C SER A 47 -20.05 -5.15 -4.68
N GLY A 48 -19.20 -6.00 -5.27
CA GLY A 48 -17.99 -5.59 -6.00
C GLY A 48 -16.85 -5.10 -5.10
N ILE A 49 -17.06 -4.96 -3.79
CA ILE A 49 -16.08 -4.40 -2.84
C ILE A 49 -14.89 -5.35 -2.70
N ILE A 50 -13.67 -4.81 -2.80
CA ILE A 50 -12.42 -5.52 -2.54
C ILE A 50 -11.88 -5.10 -1.18
N ARG A 51 -11.68 -6.07 -0.29
CA ARG A 51 -11.00 -5.89 1.00
C ARG A 51 -9.56 -6.38 0.85
N HIS A 52 -8.65 -5.44 0.61
CA HIS A 52 -7.22 -5.74 0.51
C HIS A 52 -6.65 -6.18 1.87
N GLU A 53 -5.74 -7.14 1.83
CA GLU A 53 -5.01 -7.65 2.99
C GLU A 53 -3.97 -6.63 3.47
N TYR A 54 -3.67 -6.65 4.77
CA TYR A 54 -2.61 -5.81 5.32
C TYR A 54 -1.23 -6.20 4.76
N ALA A 55 -0.42 -5.20 4.45
CA ALA A 55 0.84 -5.41 3.75
C ALA A 55 1.87 -6.20 4.58
N ASP A 56 1.81 -6.12 5.90
CA ASP A 56 2.62 -6.90 6.84
C ASP A 56 2.15 -8.35 6.95
N HIS A 57 0.83 -8.59 6.97
CA HIS A 57 0.26 -9.94 6.92
C HIS A 57 0.66 -10.67 5.63
N CYS A 58 0.74 -9.95 4.51
CA CYS A 58 1.24 -10.50 3.25
C CYS A 58 2.67 -11.06 3.35
N ARG A 59 3.49 -10.57 4.30
CA ARG A 59 4.85 -11.07 4.56
C ARG A 59 4.89 -12.32 5.43
N GLN A 60 3.81 -12.65 6.13
CA GLN A 60 3.72 -13.82 6.99
C GLN A 60 3.28 -15.09 6.23
N SER A 61 2.63 -14.91 5.07
CA SER A 61 2.14 -16.02 4.25
C SER A 61 3.12 -16.40 3.13
N LYS A 62 3.41 -17.69 3.00
CA LYS A 62 4.20 -18.25 1.88
C LYS A 62 3.47 -18.17 0.53
N ASN A 63 2.16 -18.01 0.55
CA ASN A 63 1.32 -17.90 -0.66
C ASN A 63 1.08 -16.44 -1.08
N GLN A 64 1.75 -15.48 -0.43
CA GLN A 64 1.62 -14.04 -0.72
C GLN A 64 3.03 -13.44 -0.90
N CYS A 65 3.28 -12.20 -0.43
CA CYS A 65 4.61 -11.58 -0.51
C CYS A 65 5.70 -12.36 0.25
N SER A 66 5.33 -13.11 1.30
CA SER A 66 6.25 -13.85 2.17
C SER A 66 7.35 -12.98 2.79
N ILE A 67 8.18 -13.54 3.67
CA ILE A 67 9.20 -12.76 4.37
C ILE A 67 10.22 -12.18 3.37
N THR A 68 10.48 -12.87 2.26
CA THR A 68 11.51 -12.55 1.27
C THR A 68 11.12 -11.48 0.25
N ALA A 69 9.93 -10.87 0.36
CA ALA A 69 9.50 -9.81 -0.55
C ALA A 69 9.22 -10.29 -1.99
N LEU A 70 8.62 -11.48 -2.14
CA LEU A 70 8.48 -12.18 -3.42
C LEU A 70 7.99 -11.31 -4.59
N HIS A 71 7.06 -10.39 -4.34
CA HIS A 71 6.47 -9.50 -5.35
C HIS A 71 6.83 -8.02 -5.13
N TYR A 72 7.96 -7.74 -4.50
CA TYR A 72 8.37 -6.37 -4.24
C TYR A 72 8.86 -5.68 -5.51
N GLU A 73 8.19 -4.59 -5.85
CA GLU A 73 8.62 -3.63 -6.86
C GLU A 73 8.71 -2.25 -6.21
N ALA A 74 9.87 -1.59 -6.33
CA ALA A 74 10.11 -0.28 -5.73
C ALA A 74 9.33 0.82 -6.47
N ILE A 75 8.88 1.82 -5.73
CA ILE A 75 8.30 3.04 -6.33
C ILE A 75 9.42 3.79 -7.07
N ASN A 76 9.30 3.96 -8.38
CA ASN A 76 10.20 4.82 -9.15
C ASN A 76 9.79 6.28 -8.94
N GLU A 77 10.72 7.13 -8.53
CA GLU A 77 10.46 8.56 -8.27
C GLU A 77 10.03 9.35 -9.53
N GLN A 78 10.19 8.77 -10.73
CA GLN A 78 9.85 9.40 -12.01
C GLN A 78 8.37 9.25 -12.42
N ASP A 79 7.56 8.43 -11.73
CA ASP A 79 6.18 8.13 -12.14
C ASP A 79 5.10 9.03 -11.48
N ASN A 80 5.50 10.04 -10.71
CA ASN A 80 4.58 10.87 -9.89
C ASN A 80 3.95 12.09 -10.60
N THR A 81 3.93 12.18 -11.93
CA THR A 81 3.39 13.39 -12.63
C THR A 81 1.93 13.30 -13.08
N ASN A 82 1.18 12.22 -12.84
CA ASN A 82 -0.17 12.09 -13.41
C ASN A 82 -1.24 11.46 -12.49
N LEU A 83 -1.30 11.84 -11.20
CA LEU A 83 -2.42 11.45 -10.34
C LEU A 83 -3.06 12.64 -9.59
N ASP A 84 -3.14 13.82 -10.21
CA ASP A 84 -3.87 14.97 -9.65
C ASP A 84 -4.75 15.73 -10.65
N SER A 85 -5.22 15.07 -11.74
CA SER A 85 -6.01 15.77 -12.78
C SER A 85 -7.46 15.30 -12.94
N THR A 86 -8.01 14.47 -12.06
CA THR A 86 -9.40 13.99 -12.17
C THR A 86 -10.36 14.38 -11.05
N LYS A 87 -10.04 15.41 -10.26
CA LYS A 87 -11.01 16.05 -9.35
C LYS A 87 -11.01 17.55 -9.52
N LYS A 88 -11.69 18.04 -10.56
CA LYS A 88 -12.40 19.33 -10.61
C LYS A 88 -13.01 19.47 -12.01
N LEU A 89 -14.27 19.10 -12.13
CA LEU A 89 -15.25 19.60 -13.10
C LEU A 89 -16.53 18.87 -12.74
N ASN A 90 -17.37 19.55 -11.97
CA ASN A 90 -18.82 19.39 -11.86
C ASN A 90 -19.21 20.32 -10.72
N ASP A 91 -19.28 21.61 -11.00
CA ASP A 91 -20.08 22.62 -10.31
C ASP A 91 -19.88 23.92 -11.08
N GLU A 92 -20.71 24.16 -12.10
CA GLU A 92 -21.20 25.51 -12.47
C GLU A 92 -22.27 25.41 -13.59
N ASP A 93 -23.37 26.11 -13.31
CA ASP A 93 -24.38 26.65 -14.22
C ASP A 93 -25.52 25.77 -14.77
N SER A 94 -26.60 25.71 -14.00
CA SER A 94 -27.96 25.80 -14.53
C SER A 94 -28.72 26.92 -13.82
N ASN A 95 -28.54 28.14 -14.32
CA ASN A 95 -29.47 29.23 -14.07
C ASN A 95 -29.98 29.70 -15.44
N LYS A 96 -31.21 29.31 -15.76
CA LYS A 96 -32.00 29.84 -16.88
C LYS A 96 -33.34 30.29 -16.33
#